data_AF-A0A973JCM5-F1
#
_entry.id   AF-A0A973JCM5-F1
#
_cell.length_a   1.000
_cell.length_b   1.000
_cell.length_c   1.000
_cell.angle_alpha   90.00
_cell.angle_beta   90.00
_cell.angle_gamma   90.00
#
_symmetry.space_group_name_H-M   'P 1'
#
loop_
_entity.id
_entity.type
_entity.pdbx_description
1 polymer ?
#
loop_
_entity_poly.entity_id
_entity_poly.type
_entity_poly.pdbx_seq_one_letter_code
_entity_poly.pdbx_strand_id
1 'polypeptide(L)'
;DAQSGNEVLIYLQNLAAATRRNTFVALLSDNYRTMDNMMAFNKSVNLIINKKNIDDIRKIIKQSVEDSNAFYSTFKDLLKKMGRI
;
A
#
# COMPACT_ATOMS: atom_id res chain seq x y z
N ASP A 1 -5.37 -17.49 -22.99
CA ASP A 1 -4.08 -17.64 -22.29
C ASP A 1 -3.83 -16.50 -21.32
N ALA A 2 -3.55 -16.88 -20.07
CA ALA A 2 -3.17 -16.05 -18.91
C ALA A 2 -4.15 -14.96 -18.43
N GLN A 3 -5.33 -15.34 -17.93
CA GLN A 3 -5.93 -14.65 -16.77
C GLN A 3 -5.30 -15.18 -15.47
N SER A 4 -3.97 -15.22 -15.42
CA SER A 4 -3.23 -15.52 -14.21
C SER A 4 -3.28 -14.28 -13.33
N GLY A 5 -4.38 -14.10 -12.58
CA GLY A 5 -4.49 -13.05 -11.60
C GLY A 5 -3.31 -13.11 -10.63
N ASN A 6 -2.82 -11.95 -10.17
CA ASN A 6 -1.75 -11.91 -9.18
C ASN A 6 -2.27 -12.48 -7.85
N GLU A 7 -2.06 -13.78 -7.60
CA GLU A 7 -2.58 -14.51 -6.45
C GLU A 7 -2.09 -13.92 -5.12
N VAL A 8 -0.86 -13.44 -5.08
CA VAL A 8 -0.30 -12.74 -3.91
C VAL A 8 -1.10 -11.47 -3.63
N LEU A 9 -1.40 -10.68 -4.66
CA LEU A 9 -2.22 -9.48 -4.51
C LEU A 9 -3.63 -9.83 -4.04
N ILE A 10 -4.27 -10.85 -4.61
CA ILE A 10 -5.60 -11.31 -4.19
C ILE A 10 -5.58 -11.73 -2.72
N TYR A 11 -4.57 -12.48 -2.30
CA TYR A 11 -4.41 -12.87 -0.90
C TYR A 11 -4.29 -11.65 0.02
N LEU A 12 -3.41 -10.70 -0.31
CA LEU A 12 -3.20 -9.47 0.47
C LEU A 12 -4.48 -8.63 0.57
N GLN A 13 -5.26 -8.54 -0.52
CA GLN A 13 -6.54 -7.82 -0.56
C GLN A 13 -7.57 -8.42 0.41
N ASN A 14 -7.57 -9.74 0.58
CA ASN A 14 -8.51 -10.47 1.43
C ASN A 14 -8.10 -10.55 2.91
N LEU A 15 -6.90 -10.08 3.29
CA LEU A 15 -6.50 -10.01 4.69
C LEU A 15 -7.46 -9.13 5.51
N ALA A 16 -7.68 -9.48 6.77
CA ALA A 16 -8.47 -8.67 7.68
C ALA A 16 -7.91 -7.24 7.78
N ALA A 17 -8.79 -6.25 7.95
CA ALA A 17 -8.40 -4.84 8.00
C ALA A 17 -7.36 -4.56 9.11
N ALA A 18 -7.42 -5.26 10.23
CA ALA A 18 -6.43 -5.15 11.32
C ALA A 18 -5.02 -5.52 10.85
N THR A 19 -4.87 -6.59 10.07
CA THR A 19 -3.59 -7.00 9.47
C THR A 19 -3.14 -5.99 8.41
N ARG A 20 -4.04 -5.59 7.51
CA ARG A 20 -3.71 -4.66 6.41
C ARG A 20 -3.21 -3.30 6.90
N ARG A 21 -3.72 -2.78 8.02
CA ARG A 21 -3.27 -1.51 8.63
C ARG A 21 -1.84 -1.57 9.19
N ASN A 22 -1.29 -2.77 9.37
CA ASN A 22 0.07 -3.00 9.85
C ASN A 22 1.05 -3.38 8.72
N THR A 23 0.59 -3.35 7.47
CA THR A 23 1.39 -3.66 6.29
C THR A 23 1.43 -2.47 5.33
N PHE A 24 2.51 -2.34 4.58
CA PHE A 24 2.61 -1.39 3.47
C PHE A 24 2.89 -2.18 2.19
N VAL A 25 2.01 -2.07 1.21
CA VAL A 25 2.09 -2.81 -0.06
C VAL A 25 2.28 -1.83 -1.21
N ALA A 26 3.36 -2.02 -1.97
CA ALA A 26 3.59 -1.33 -3.23
C ALA A 26 3.41 -2.29 -4.41
N LEU A 27 2.56 -1.93 -5.38
CA LEU A 27 2.32 -2.71 -6.60
C LEU A 27 3.12 -2.11 -7.76
N LEU A 28 4.03 -2.91 -8.32
CA LEU A 28 4.74 -2.58 -9.55
C LEU A 28 3.82 -2.83 -10.76
N SER A 29 3.71 -1.86 -11.65
CA SER A 29 2.85 -1.93 -12.83
C SER A 29 3.54 -1.39 -14.08
N ASP A 30 3.21 -1.95 -15.24
CA ASP A 30 3.57 -1.35 -16.52
C ASP A 30 2.48 -0.38 -17.01
N ASN A 31 1.25 -0.55 -16.53
CA ASN A 31 0.04 0.08 -17.08
C ASN A 31 -0.47 1.27 -16.26
N TYR A 32 -0.09 1.36 -14.99
CA TYR A 32 -0.57 2.40 -14.08
C TYR A 32 0.54 3.39 -13.76
N ARG A 33 0.18 4.67 -13.58
CA ARG A 33 1.15 5.72 -13.24
C ARG A 33 1.64 5.52 -11.80
N THR A 34 2.90 5.89 -11.55
CA THR A 34 3.44 5.98 -10.21
C THR A 34 2.59 6.94 -9.37
N MET A 35 2.26 6.56 -8.15
CA MET A 35 1.39 7.32 -7.23
C MET A 35 -0.04 7.56 -7.77
N ASP A 36 -0.55 6.68 -8.63
CA ASP A 36 -1.98 6.67 -8.97
C ASP A 36 -2.80 6.21 -7.76
N ASN A 37 -3.24 7.17 -6.95
CA ASN A 37 -3.99 6.93 -5.71
C ASN A 37 -5.34 6.25 -5.97
N MET A 38 -5.99 6.53 -7.11
CA MET A 38 -7.27 5.92 -7.45
C MET A 38 -7.10 4.44 -7.78
N MET A 39 -6.04 4.09 -8.53
CA MET A 39 -5.70 2.69 -8.79
C MET A 39 -5.17 1.97 -7.54
N ALA A 40 -4.39 2.66 -6.69
CA ALA A 40 -3.95 2.11 -5.41
C ALA A 40 -5.15 1.72 -4.54
N PHE A 41 -6.14 2.61 -4.44
CA PHE A 41 -7.40 2.34 -3.74
C PHE A 41 -8.18 1.19 -4.37
N ASN A 42 -8.36 1.18 -5.70
CA ASN A 42 -9.04 0.09 -6.41
C ASN A 42 -8.38 -1.27 -6.17
N LYS A 43 -7.04 -1.32 -6.11
CA LYS A 43 -6.27 -2.54 -5.87
C LYS A 43 -6.02 -2.83 -4.38
N SER A 44 -6.56 -2.01 -3.47
CA SER A 44 -6.32 -2.10 -2.01
C SER A 44 -4.84 -2.23 -1.63
N VAL A 45 -3.98 -1.45 -2.30
CA VAL A 45 -2.55 -1.30 -1.99
C VAL A 45 -2.25 0.13 -1.56
N ASN A 46 -1.10 0.36 -0.92
CA ASN A 46 -0.71 1.68 -0.45
C ASN A 46 -0.10 2.55 -1.56
N LEU A 47 0.56 1.91 -2.54
CA LEU A 47 1.31 2.62 -3.57
C LEU A 47 1.29 1.83 -4.89
N ILE A 48 1.11 2.55 -6.00
CA ILE A 48 1.42 2.07 -7.35
C ILE A 48 2.77 2.66 -7.77
N ILE A 49 3.66 1.83 -8.32
CA ILE A 49 4.91 2.29 -8.94
C ILE A 49 4.94 1.79 -10.38
N ASN A 50 5.02 2.72 -11.33
CA ASN A 50 5.28 2.35 -12.70
C ASN A 50 6.73 1.90 -12.84
N LYS A 51 7.00 0.77 -13.51
CA LYS A 51 8.38 0.27 -13.69
C LYS A 51 9.30 1.26 -14.40
N LYS A 52 8.77 2.21 -15.19
CA LYS A 52 9.53 3.30 -15.80
C LYS A 52 10.13 4.29 -14.79
N ASN A 53 9.67 4.29 -13.54
CA ASN A 53 10.19 5.14 -12.46
C ASN A 53 11.00 4.35 -11.44
N ILE A 54 11.51 3.17 -11.80
CA ILE A 54 12.24 2.31 -10.86
C ILE A 54 13.52 2.98 -10.32
N ASP A 55 14.16 3.85 -11.10
CA ASP A 55 15.37 4.56 -10.68
C ASP A 55 15.11 5.50 -9.48
N ASP A 56 13.88 6.01 -9.36
CA ASP A 56 13.45 6.89 -8.27
C ASP A 56 12.80 6.14 -7.09
N ILE A 57 12.76 4.80 -7.13
CA ILE A 57 11.96 3.97 -6.22
C ILE A 57 12.25 4.24 -4.74
N ARG A 58 13.52 4.50 -4.40
CA ARG A 58 13.93 4.81 -3.01
C ARG A 58 13.21 6.04 -2.48
N LYS A 59 13.19 7.12 -3.26
CA LYS A 59 12.57 8.39 -2.86
C LYS A 59 11.05 8.23 -2.76
N ILE A 60 10.46 7.55 -3.75
CA ILE A 60 9.01 7.32 -3.81
C ILE A 60 8.56 6.49 -2.59
N ILE A 61 9.19 5.34 -2.32
CA ILE A 61 8.82 4.49 -1.19
C ILE A 61 8.99 5.23 0.13
N LYS A 62 10.10 5.95 0.33
CA LYS A 62 10.33 6.70 1.56
C LYS A 62 9.19 7.67 1.85
N GLN A 63 8.83 8.51 0.87
CA GLN A 63 7.75 9.46 1.00
C GLN A 63 6.42 8.75 1.31
N SER A 64 6.07 7.72 0.53
CA SER A 64 4.77 7.04 0.69
C SER A 64 4.64 6.29 2.02
N VAL A 65 5.73 5.75 2.57
CA VAL A 65 5.73 5.13 3.90
C VAL A 65 5.56 6.18 4.99
N GLU A 66 6.23 7.33 4.88
CA GLU A 66 6.05 8.47 5.79
C GLU A 66 4.58 8.95 5.78
N ASP A 67 3.99 9.12 4.59
CA ASP A 67 2.59 9.50 4.42
C ASP A 67 1.63 8.46 5.04
N SER A 68 1.89 7.17 4.81
CA SER A 68 1.07 6.09 5.40
C SER A 68 1.17 6.04 6.92
N ASN A 69 2.34 6.33 7.49
CA ASN A 69 2.50 6.40 8.94
C ASN A 69 1.78 7.61 9.53
N ALA A 70 1.87 8.76 8.87
CA ALA A 70 1.16 9.96 9.26
C ALA A 70 -0.37 9.72 9.23
N PHE A 71 -0.89 9.06 8.19
CA PHE A 71 -2.31 8.73 8.06
C PHE A 71 -2.84 7.90 9.24
N TYR A 72 -2.06 6.92 9.72
CA TYR A 72 -2.46 6.07 10.85
C TYR A 72 -2.05 6.58 12.24
N SER A 73 -1.32 7.70 12.33
CA SER A 73 -0.81 8.23 13.61
C SER A 73 -1.92 8.41 14.65
N THR A 74 -2.97 9.18 14.32
CA THR A 74 -4.12 9.42 15.20
C THR A 74 -4.83 8.14 15.62
N PHE A 75 -4.99 7.18 14.69
CA PHE A 75 -5.61 5.89 15.01
C PHE A 75 -4.78 5.09 16.01
N LYS A 76 -3.45 5.03 15.81
CA LYS A 76 -2.53 4.34 16.71
C LYS A 76 -2.48 5.01 18.08
N ASP A 77 -2.49 6.34 18.14
CA ASP A 77 -2.52 7.09 19.40
C ASP A 77 -3.78 6.79 20.22
N LEU A 78 -4.94 6.68 19.56
CA LEU A 78 -6.19 6.29 20.21
C LEU A 78 -6.12 4.86 20.75
N LEU A 79 -5.61 3.91 19.97
CA LEU A 79 -5.44 2.53 20.45
C LEU A 79 -4.53 2.45 21.68
N LYS A 80 -3.43 3.22 21.68
CA LYS A 80 -2.50 3.32 22.82
C LYS A 80 -3.17 3.89 24.06
N LYS A 81 -3.96 4.97 23.92
CA LYS A 81 -4.73 5.56 25.02
C LYS A 81 -5.76 4.59 25.61
N MET A 82 -6.29 3.68 24.79
CA MET A 82 -7.23 2.64 25.19
C MET A 82 -6.55 1.36 25.71
N GLY A 83 -5.22 1.30 25.77
CA GLY A 83 -4.47 0.13 26.22
C GLY A 83 -4.59 -1.10 25.30
N ARG A 84 -4.88 -0.89 24.01
CA ARG A 84 -5.09 -1.97 23.02
C ARG A 84 -3.84 -2.31 22.22
N ILE A 85 -2.79 -1.50 22.35
CA ILE A 85 -1.41 -1.69 21.86
C ILE A 85 -0.45 -1.02 22.82
#